data_AF-A0A0F8Z7B1-F1
#
_entry.id   AF-A0A0F8Z7B1-F1
#
_cell.length_a   1.000
_cell.length_b   1.000
_cell.length_c   1.000
_cell.angle_alpha   90.00
_cell.angle_beta   90.00
_cell.angle_gamma   90.00
#
_symmetry.space_group_name_H-M   'P 1'
#
loop_
_entity.id
_entity.type
_entity.pdbx_description
1 polymer ?
#
loop_
_entity_poly.entity_id
_entity_poly.type
_entity_poly.pdbx_seq_one_letter_code
_entity_poly.pdbx_strand_id
1 'polypeptide(L)'
;LRSDIIWHKPNVMPESVRDRPTKAHEYLFLLSKSKRYYYDADAIREPFAESTLRGNPTRDRKPGSAFVDATPGRAKQSGGKVVMPHPNGRNARTVWTVTTTPFPGAHFAVFPEKLPETCIKAATPE
;
A
#
# COMPACT_ATOMS: atom_id res chain seq x y z
N LEU A 1 11.00 3.12 15.52
CA LEU A 1 9.93 3.31 14.51
C LEU A 1 10.16 2.36 13.34
N ARG A 2 9.13 1.68 12.86
CA ARG A 2 9.19 0.80 11.67
C ARG A 2 8.52 1.41 10.45
N SER A 3 7.41 2.10 10.66
CA SER A 3 6.74 2.89 9.64
C SER A 3 5.88 3.96 10.30
N ASP A 4 5.85 5.13 9.69
CA ASP A 4 4.78 6.11 9.78
C ASP A 4 3.76 5.82 8.67
N ILE A 5 2.48 5.80 9.04
CA ILE A 5 1.36 5.49 8.15
C ILE A 5 0.38 6.66 8.22
N ILE A 6 -0.09 7.12 7.07
CA ILE A 6 -1.11 8.15 6.93
C ILE A 6 -2.47 7.45 6.84
N TRP A 7 -3.33 7.66 7.84
CA TRP A 7 -4.75 7.35 7.72
C TRP A 7 -5.46 8.52 7.05
N HIS A 8 -5.79 8.35 5.77
CA HIS A 8 -6.61 9.27 4.99
C HIS A 8 -8.10 9.01 5.27
N LYS A 9 -8.81 10.05 5.69
CA LYS A 9 -10.24 10.04 6.04
C LYS A 9 -11.06 10.73 4.93
N PRO A 10 -11.71 10.01 4.01
CA PRO A 10 -12.43 10.62 2.89
C PRO A 10 -13.58 11.54 3.28
N ASN A 11 -14.20 11.30 4.44
CA ASN A 11 -15.40 11.97 4.93
C ASN A 11 -15.13 12.83 6.18
N VAL A 12 -14.07 13.64 6.16
CA VAL A 12 -13.79 14.56 7.27
C VAL A 12 -14.80 15.70 7.35
N MET A 13 -15.12 16.10 8.58
CA MET A 13 -15.84 17.35 8.80
C MET A 13 -14.95 18.55 8.48
N PRO A 14 -15.47 19.58 7.80
CA PRO A 14 -14.75 20.83 7.57
C PRO A 14 -14.31 21.50 8.89
N GLU A 15 -13.15 22.14 8.86
CA GLU A 15 -12.71 23.03 9.93
C GLU A 15 -13.22 24.46 9.69
N SER A 16 -13.52 25.22 10.74
CA SER A 16 -13.96 26.63 10.64
C SER A 16 -12.83 27.60 10.26
N VAL A 17 -11.60 27.10 10.21
CA VAL A 17 -10.38 27.87 9.93
C VAL A 17 -10.28 28.17 8.43
N ARG A 18 -9.96 29.43 8.08
CA ARG A 18 -9.97 29.92 6.69
C ARG A 18 -8.59 30.09 6.05
N ASP A 19 -7.51 30.01 6.82
CA ASP A 19 -6.14 30.30 6.37
C ASP A 19 -5.31 29.03 6.07
N ARG A 20 -5.94 27.85 6.11
CA ARG A 20 -5.27 26.57 5.83
C ARG A 20 -6.25 25.50 5.33
N PRO A 21 -5.74 24.43 4.70
CA PRO A 21 -6.54 23.24 4.40
C PRO A 21 -7.06 22.54 5.67
N THR A 22 -8.26 21.97 5.58
CA THR A 22 -8.82 21.09 6.62
C THR A 22 -7.95 19.83 6.77
N LYS A 23 -7.67 19.40 8.00
CA LYS A 23 -6.91 18.17 8.24
C LYS A 23 -7.76 16.93 7.89
N ALA A 24 -7.43 16.31 6.76
CA ALA A 24 -8.10 15.12 6.26
C ALA A 24 -7.40 13.79 6.63
N HIS A 25 -6.38 13.82 7.47
CA HIS A 25 -5.63 12.61 7.83
C HIS A 25 -5.14 12.61 9.29
N GLU A 26 -4.78 11.42 9.76
CA GLU A 26 -4.12 11.18 11.04
C GLU A 26 -2.91 10.26 10.84
N TYR A 27 -1.99 10.25 11.80
CA TYR A 27 -0.82 9.38 11.78
C TYR A 27 -1.06 8.10 12.58
N LEU A 28 -0.63 6.97 12.03
CA LEU A 28 -0.44 5.71 12.73
C LEU A 28 1.05 5.38 12.73
N PHE A 29 1.59 5.11 13.93
CA PHE A 29 3.00 4.76 14.07
C PHE A 29 3.15 3.28 14.40
N LEU A 30 3.79 2.53 13.50
CA LEU A 30 4.20 1.16 13.76
C LEU A 30 5.52 1.17 14.54
N LEU A 31 5.45 0.83 15.83
CA LEU A 31 6.59 0.73 16.72
C LEU A 31 6.95 -0.73 16.98
N SER A 32 8.22 -1.00 17.27
CA SER A 32 8.69 -2.35 17.62
C SER A 32 9.85 -2.26 18.61
N LYS A 33 9.87 -3.17 19.59
CA LYS A 33 10.90 -3.27 20.63
C LYS A 33 12.24 -3.79 20.11
N SER A 34 12.29 -4.39 18.91
CA SER A 34 13.50 -5.07 18.40
C SER A 34 13.61 -5.00 16.87
N LYS A 35 14.83 -5.17 16.35
CA LYS A 35 15.11 -5.16 14.89
C LYS A 35 14.31 -6.21 14.14
N ARG A 36 14.27 -7.42 14.69
CA ARG A 36 13.41 -8.52 14.23
C ARG A 36 12.13 -8.51 15.07
N TYR A 37 11.00 -8.59 14.40
CA TYR A 37 9.68 -8.56 15.01
C TYR A 37 8.71 -9.29 14.08
N TYR A 38 7.61 -9.78 14.65
CA TYR A 38 6.56 -10.41 13.87
C TYR A 38 5.86 -9.36 12.99
N TYR A 39 5.67 -9.69 11.72
CA TYR A 39 4.88 -8.89 10.78
C TYR A 39 4.38 -9.79 9.64
N ASP A 40 3.07 -9.93 9.54
CA ASP A 40 2.41 -10.64 8.44
C ASP A 40 2.03 -9.65 7.33
N ALA A 41 2.90 -9.56 6.32
CA ALA A 41 2.67 -8.74 5.15
C ALA A 41 1.59 -9.32 4.23
N ASP A 42 1.37 -10.64 4.28
CA ASP A 42 0.43 -11.34 3.40
C ASP A 42 -1.01 -11.12 3.87
N ALA A 43 -1.24 -11.07 5.18
CA ALA A 43 -2.55 -10.84 5.80
C ALA A 43 -3.20 -9.48 5.46
N ILE A 44 -2.40 -8.49 5.04
CA ILE A 44 -2.89 -7.14 4.71
C ILE A 44 -2.57 -6.70 3.28
N ARG A 45 -2.26 -7.63 2.36
CA ARG A 45 -1.97 -7.28 0.97
C ARG A 45 -3.11 -6.51 0.31
N GLU A 46 -2.73 -5.60 -0.57
CA GLU A 46 -3.66 -4.86 -1.40
C GLU A 46 -3.75 -5.51 -2.78
N PRO A 47 -4.93 -5.52 -3.42
CA PRO A 47 -5.03 -5.93 -4.81
C PRO A 47 -4.18 -5.02 -5.71
N PHE A 48 -3.69 -5.58 -6.82
CA PHE A 48 -3.02 -4.76 -7.82
C PHE A 48 -3.99 -3.76 -8.45
N ALA A 49 -3.47 -2.61 -8.85
CA ALA A 49 -4.24 -1.71 -9.70
C ALA A 49 -4.49 -2.37 -11.05
N GLU A 50 -5.67 -2.15 -11.65
CA GLU A 50 -5.98 -2.67 -12.98
C GLU A 50 -4.92 -2.30 -14.01
N SER A 51 -4.39 -1.08 -13.96
CA SER A 51 -3.32 -0.64 -14.86
C SER A 51 -2.04 -1.46 -14.73
N THR A 52 -1.75 -1.99 -13.54
CA THR A 52 -0.60 -2.87 -13.31
C THR A 52 -0.84 -4.26 -13.91
N LEU A 53 -2.06 -4.77 -13.80
CA LEU A 53 -2.46 -6.04 -14.41
C LEU A 53 -2.51 -5.93 -15.96
N ARG A 54 -3.07 -4.84 -16.48
CA ARG A 54 -3.14 -4.54 -17.93
C ARG A 54 -1.78 -4.18 -18.54
N GLY A 55 -0.87 -3.63 -17.75
CA GLY A 55 0.52 -3.38 -18.15
C GLY A 55 1.37 -4.66 -18.18
N ASN A 56 0.82 -5.78 -17.70
CA ASN A 56 1.48 -7.07 -17.64
C ASN A 56 0.58 -8.21 -18.16
N PRO A 57 0.11 -8.21 -19.43
CA PRO A 57 0.27 -9.46 -20.14
C PRO A 57 1.78 -9.70 -20.21
N THR A 58 2.21 -10.93 -20.36
CA THR A 58 3.48 -11.19 -21.03
C THR A 58 3.79 -10.03 -22.00
N ARG A 59 4.93 -9.35 -21.81
CA ARG A 59 5.63 -8.89 -23.01
C ARG A 59 5.82 -10.20 -23.75
N ASP A 60 4.84 -10.55 -24.58
CA ASP A 60 4.98 -11.43 -25.72
C ASP A 60 6.03 -10.67 -26.49
N ARG A 61 7.29 -10.89 -26.11
CA ARG A 61 8.43 -10.61 -26.95
C ARG A 61 8.04 -11.41 -28.17
N LYS A 62 7.50 -10.72 -29.17
CA LYS A 62 7.34 -11.28 -30.50
C LYS A 62 8.66 -12.02 -30.76
N PRO A 63 8.64 -13.29 -31.17
CA PRO A 63 9.86 -13.94 -31.60
C PRO A 63 10.56 -12.98 -32.59
N GLY A 64 11.75 -12.48 -32.23
CA GLY A 64 12.42 -11.39 -32.96
C GLY A 64 12.20 -9.94 -32.47
N SER A 65 11.76 -9.70 -31.22
CA SER A 65 11.65 -8.35 -30.66
C SER A 65 13.03 -7.68 -30.58
N ALA A 66 13.28 -6.84 -31.58
CA ALA A 66 14.55 -6.24 -31.95
C ALA A 66 14.98 -5.09 -31.02
N PHE A 67 15.37 -5.41 -29.79
CA PHE A 67 16.35 -4.58 -29.08
C PHE A 67 17.74 -5.18 -29.23
N VAL A 68 18.13 -5.19 -30.52
CA VAL A 68 19.46 -4.89 -31.09
C VAL A 68 20.65 -5.68 -30.54
N ASP A 69 20.92 -6.82 -31.15
CA ASP A 69 22.22 -7.52 -31.08
C ASP A 69 23.40 -6.72 -31.71
N ALA A 70 23.26 -5.42 -32.01
CA ALA A 70 24.29 -4.67 -32.73
C ALA A 70 24.27 -3.13 -32.57
N THR A 71 23.73 -2.53 -31.50
CA THR A 71 23.92 -1.08 -31.26
C THR A 71 25.20 -0.85 -30.46
N PRO A 72 26.24 -0.22 -31.03
CA PRO A 72 27.45 0.12 -30.28
C PRO A 72 27.10 1.02 -29.09
N GLY A 73 27.54 0.66 -27.90
CA GLY A 73 27.34 1.47 -26.67
C GLY A 73 26.09 1.16 -25.84
N ARG A 74 25.24 0.20 -26.23
CA ARG A 74 24.16 -0.31 -25.34
C ARG A 74 24.59 -1.59 -24.62
N ALA A 75 24.56 -1.56 -23.29
CA ALA A 75 24.76 -2.74 -22.47
C ALA A 75 23.70 -3.81 -22.77
N LYS A 76 24.11 -5.09 -22.86
CA LYS A 76 23.18 -6.22 -22.91
C LYS A 76 22.27 -6.14 -21.69
N GLN A 77 21.00 -5.78 -21.88
CA GLN A 77 20.01 -5.93 -20.82
C GLN A 77 19.91 -7.43 -20.54
N SER A 78 20.34 -7.83 -19.33
CA SER A 78 20.13 -9.19 -18.84
C SER A 78 18.68 -9.58 -19.13
N GLY A 79 18.50 -10.74 -19.76
CA GLY A 79 17.18 -11.24 -20.15
C GLY A 79 16.24 -11.14 -18.95
N GLY A 80 15.36 -10.14 -18.97
CA GLY A 80 14.54 -9.80 -17.82
C GLY A 80 13.75 -11.03 -17.42
N LYS A 81 14.04 -11.58 -16.24
CA LYS A 81 13.19 -12.59 -15.63
C LYS A 81 11.79 -11.99 -15.58
N VAL A 82 10.82 -12.68 -16.15
CA VAL A 82 9.41 -12.30 -16.00
C VAL A 82 9.10 -12.47 -14.52
N VAL A 83 9.13 -11.37 -13.78
CA VAL A 83 8.72 -11.37 -12.38
C VAL A 83 7.21 -11.39 -12.40
N MET A 84 6.66 -12.60 -12.24
CA MET A 84 5.21 -12.77 -12.04
C MET A 84 4.80 -12.00 -10.79
N PRO A 85 3.70 -11.22 -10.84
CA PRO A 85 3.19 -10.56 -9.66
C PRO A 85 2.79 -11.59 -8.59
N HIS A 86 2.93 -11.23 -7.32
CA HIS A 86 2.55 -12.10 -6.21
C HIS A 86 1.05 -12.45 -6.28
N PRO A 87 0.64 -13.72 -6.12
CA PRO A 87 -0.75 -14.15 -6.39
C PRO A 87 -1.79 -13.39 -5.56
N ASN A 88 -1.44 -13.06 -4.31
CA ASN A 88 -2.36 -12.41 -3.36
C ASN A 88 -2.32 -10.87 -3.40
N GLY A 89 -1.69 -10.27 -4.41
CA GLY A 89 -1.60 -8.81 -4.54
C GLY A 89 -0.27 -8.21 -4.08
N ARG A 90 -0.23 -6.89 -4.01
CA ARG A 90 0.95 -6.11 -3.61
C ARG A 90 1.02 -5.92 -2.09
N ASN A 91 2.20 -5.55 -1.61
CA ASN A 91 2.37 -5.12 -0.22
C ASN A 91 1.53 -3.87 0.07
N ALA A 92 0.98 -3.78 1.29
CA ALA A 92 0.27 -2.60 1.77
C ALA A 92 1.19 -1.37 1.73
N ARG A 93 0.65 -0.22 1.33
CA ARG A 93 1.41 1.04 1.31
C ARG A 93 1.20 1.80 2.61
N THR A 94 1.97 2.86 2.83
CA THR A 94 1.88 3.69 4.04
C THR A 94 0.78 4.74 4.00
N VAL A 95 -0.13 4.70 3.02
CA VAL A 95 -1.30 5.58 2.96
C VAL A 95 -2.55 4.74 2.92
N TRP A 96 -3.27 4.68 4.05
CA TRP A 96 -4.46 3.87 4.24
C TRP A 96 -5.69 4.76 4.13
N THR A 97 -6.53 4.48 3.14
CA THR A 97 -7.82 5.17 3.01
C THR A 97 -8.88 4.37 3.74
N VAL A 98 -9.36 4.90 4.86
CA VAL A 98 -10.43 4.28 5.67
C VAL A 98 -11.44 5.36 6.06
N THR A 99 -12.69 5.15 5.69
CA THR A 99 -13.81 6.04 6.01
C THR A 99 -14.18 5.95 7.48
N THR A 100 -14.46 7.08 8.14
CA THR A 100 -14.98 7.07 9.50
C THR A 100 -16.43 6.59 9.49
N THR A 101 -16.80 5.74 10.45
CA THR A 101 -18.15 5.23 10.62
C THR A 101 -18.81 5.91 11.82
N PRO A 102 -20.12 6.26 11.75
CA PRO A 102 -20.84 6.75 12.92
C PRO A 102 -20.78 5.74 14.06
N PHE A 103 -20.58 6.22 15.28
CA PHE A 103 -20.61 5.39 16.49
C PHE A 103 -21.66 5.95 17.46
N PRO A 104 -22.68 5.17 17.87
CA PRO A 104 -23.78 5.66 18.69
C PRO A 104 -23.45 5.80 20.18
N GLY A 105 -22.27 5.35 20.62
CA GLY A 105 -21.86 5.43 22.02
C GLY A 105 -21.33 6.81 22.41
N ALA A 106 -21.03 6.98 23.70
CA ALA A 106 -20.60 8.26 24.28
C ALA A 106 -19.14 8.66 23.97
N HIS A 107 -18.38 7.83 23.24
CA HIS A 107 -17.00 8.14 22.86
C HIS A 107 -16.98 8.95 21.57
N PHE A 108 -16.38 10.13 21.60
CA PHE A 108 -16.40 11.09 20.49
C PHE A 108 -15.23 10.96 19.50
N ALA A 109 -14.22 10.13 19.82
CA ALA A 109 -13.00 9.96 19.04
C ALA A 109 -12.77 8.49 18.65
N VAL A 110 -13.81 7.85 18.12
CA VAL A 110 -13.77 6.45 17.72
C VAL A 110 -13.18 6.30 16.33
N PHE A 111 -12.26 5.35 16.16
CA PHE A 111 -11.75 4.93 14.86
C PHE A 111 -12.63 3.81 14.27
N PRO A 112 -12.72 3.70 12.94
CA PRO A 112 -13.43 2.61 12.29
C PRO A 112 -12.75 1.26 12.56
N GLU A 113 -13.52 0.19 12.76
CA GLU A 113 -13.02 -1.17 13.12
C GLU A 113 -12.00 -1.73 12.13
N LYS A 114 -12.10 -1.37 10.84
CA LYS A 114 -11.14 -1.78 9.82
C LYS A 114 -9.70 -1.39 10.15
N LEU A 115 -9.51 -0.28 10.86
CA LEU A 115 -8.19 0.25 11.21
C LEU A 115 -7.46 -0.68 12.21
N PRO A 116 -8.00 -0.99 13.42
CA PRO A 116 -7.39 -1.96 14.32
C PRO A 116 -7.39 -3.37 13.76
N GLU A 117 -8.40 -3.79 12.97
CA GLU A 117 -8.41 -5.10 12.33
C GLU A 117 -7.17 -5.29 11.43
N THR A 118 -6.84 -4.29 10.61
CA THR A 118 -5.64 -4.30 9.76
C THR A 118 -4.37 -4.37 10.61
N CYS A 119 -4.29 -3.61 11.70
CA CYS A 119 -3.15 -3.64 12.61
C CYS A 119 -2.96 -5.01 13.29
N ILE A 120 -4.04 -5.64 13.74
CA ILE A 120 -4.03 -6.95 14.40
C ILE A 120 -3.57 -8.02 13.42
N LYS A 121 -4.18 -8.07 12.22
CA LYS A 121 -3.79 -9.00 11.15
C LYS A 121 -2.31 -8.90 10.80
N ALA A 122 -1.78 -7.68 10.72
CA ALA A 122 -0.38 -7.46 10.36
C ALA A 122 0.61 -7.77 11.49
N ALA A 123 0.23 -7.62 12.76
CA ALA A 123 1.19 -7.55 13.87
C ALA A 123 0.98 -8.57 14.99
N THR A 124 -0.05 -9.42 14.91
CA THR A 124 -0.35 -10.43 15.93
C THR A 124 -0.30 -11.84 15.30
N PRO A 125 0.45 -12.80 15.88
CA PRO A 125 0.40 -14.20 15.45
C PRO A 125 -0.95 -14.83 15.82
N GLU A 126 -1.37 -15.85 15.07
CA GLU A 126 -2.55 -16.67 15.39
C GLU A 126 -2.43 -17.44 16.72
#